data_AF-Q99LT6-F1
#
_entry.id   AF-Q99LT6-F1
#
_cell.length_a   1.000
_cell.length_b   1.000
_cell.length_c   1.000
_cell.angle_alpha   90.00
_cell.angle_beta   90.00
_cell.angle_gamma   90.00
#
_symmetry.space_group_name_H-M   'P 1'
#
loop_
_entity.id
_entity.type
_entity.pdbx_description
1 polymer ?
#
loop_
_entity_poly.entity_id
_entity_poly.type
_entity_poly.pdbx_seq_one_letter_code
_entity_poly.pdbx_strand_id
1 'polypeptide(L)'
;KSDPVVSYRETVSEESNVLCLSKSPNKHNRLYMKARPFPDGLAEDIDKGEVSARQELKARARYLAEKYEWDVAEARKIWCFGPDGTGPNILTDITKGVQYLNEIKDSVVAGFQWATKEGALCEENMRGVRFDVHDVTLHADAIHRGGGQIIPTARRCLYASVLTAQPRLMEPIYLVEIQCPEQVVGGIYGVLNRKRGHVFEESQVAGTPMFVVKAYLPVNESFGFTADLRSNTGGQAFPQCVFDHWQILPGDPFDNSSRPSQVVAETRKRKGLKEGIPALDNFLDKL
;
A
#
# COMPACT_ATOMS: atom_id res chain seq x y z
N LYS A 1 -17.85 24.19 -1.45
CA LYS A 1 -16.47 23.68 -1.65
C LYS A 1 -16.37 22.42 -0.81
N SER A 2 -15.98 21.29 -1.39
CA SER A 2 -15.73 20.06 -0.63
C SER A 2 -14.42 20.21 0.15
N ASP A 3 -14.36 19.58 1.31
CA ASP A 3 -13.12 19.53 2.10
C ASP A 3 -12.05 18.76 1.31
N PRO A 4 -10.77 19.15 1.44
CA PRO A 4 -9.68 18.42 0.82
C PRO A 4 -9.59 17.01 1.38
N VAL A 5 -9.34 16.03 0.51
CA VAL A 5 -9.28 14.61 0.88
C VAL A 5 -7.84 14.12 0.74
N VAL A 6 -7.33 13.45 1.77
CA VAL A 6 -6.04 12.76 1.74
C VAL A 6 -6.24 11.34 1.25
N SER A 7 -5.43 10.93 0.27
CA SER A 7 -5.36 9.53 -0.18
C SER A 7 -4.45 8.73 0.75
N TYR A 8 -4.89 7.53 1.11
CA TYR A 8 -4.13 6.60 1.94
C TYR A 8 -3.64 5.44 1.07
N ARG A 9 -2.87 4.51 1.65
CA ARG A 9 -2.58 3.21 1.03
C ARG A 9 -2.92 2.08 1.98
N GLU A 10 -3.34 0.95 1.42
CA GLU A 10 -3.54 -0.28 2.18
C GLU A 10 -2.31 -1.18 2.05
N THR A 11 -1.88 -1.78 3.16
CA THR A 11 -0.76 -2.71 3.18
C THR A 11 -1.05 -3.88 4.14
N VAL A 12 -0.11 -4.80 4.27
CA VAL A 12 -0.16 -5.94 5.20
C VAL A 12 1.08 -5.90 6.08
N SER A 13 0.98 -6.41 7.32
CA SER A 13 2.11 -6.41 8.25
C SER A 13 2.78 -7.77 8.42
N GLU A 14 2.06 -8.86 8.12
CA GLU A 14 2.57 -10.23 8.25
C GLU A 14 2.22 -11.08 7.02
N GLU A 15 2.79 -12.28 6.92
CA GLU A 15 2.31 -13.27 5.95
C GLU A 15 0.91 -13.76 6.36
N SER A 16 0.05 -14.05 5.39
CA SER A 16 -1.25 -14.69 5.63
C SER A 16 -1.10 -15.93 6.53
N ASN A 17 -1.79 -15.92 7.67
CA ASN A 17 -1.72 -16.99 8.66
C ASN A 17 -2.31 -18.32 8.17
N VAL A 18 -3.13 -18.29 7.12
CA VAL A 18 -3.73 -19.47 6.48
C VAL A 18 -3.59 -19.37 4.96
N LEU A 19 -3.60 -20.53 4.30
CA LEU A 19 -3.70 -20.58 2.84
C LEU A 19 -5.13 -20.24 2.42
N CYS A 20 -5.32 -19.10 1.78
CA CYS A 20 -6.64 -18.61 1.41
C CYS A 20 -7.15 -19.29 0.15
N LEU A 21 -8.42 -19.69 0.15
CA LEU A 21 -9.11 -20.36 -0.95
C LEU A 21 -10.29 -19.51 -1.44
N SER A 22 -10.47 -19.44 -2.76
CA SER A 22 -11.66 -18.88 -3.40
C SER A 22 -12.10 -19.77 -4.56
N LYS A 23 -13.41 -19.99 -4.69
CA LYS A 23 -14.05 -20.79 -5.74
C LYS A 23 -14.65 -19.88 -6.82
N SER A 24 -14.71 -20.36 -8.06
CA SER A 24 -15.44 -19.68 -9.13
C SER A 24 -16.95 -19.71 -8.94
N PRO A 25 -17.71 -18.78 -9.56
CA PRO A 25 -19.17 -18.80 -9.54
C PRO A 25 -19.76 -20.15 -9.97
N ASN A 26 -19.16 -20.81 -10.97
CA ASN A 26 -19.54 -22.16 -11.38
C ASN A 26 -18.98 -23.30 -10.49
N LYS A 27 -18.24 -22.97 -9.42
CA LYS A 27 -17.63 -23.89 -8.43
C LYS A 27 -16.61 -24.90 -8.98
N HIS A 28 -16.21 -24.78 -10.25
CA HIS A 28 -15.28 -25.71 -10.90
C HIS A 28 -13.82 -25.31 -10.76
N ASN A 29 -13.54 -24.02 -10.54
CA ASN A 29 -12.18 -23.51 -10.41
C ASN A 29 -11.91 -23.05 -8.98
N ARG A 30 -10.67 -23.20 -8.53
CA ARG A 30 -10.23 -22.84 -7.18
C ARG A 30 -8.86 -22.20 -7.27
N LEU A 31 -8.68 -21.09 -6.56
CA LEU A 31 -7.39 -20.41 -6.42
C LEU A 31 -6.97 -20.47 -4.96
N TYR A 32 -5.68 -20.75 -4.73
CA TYR A 32 -5.06 -20.76 -3.41
C TYR A 32 -3.94 -19.73 -3.37
N MET A 33 -4.04 -18.76 -2.46
CA MET A 33 -3.08 -17.65 -2.37
C MET A 33 -2.70 -17.33 -0.93
N LYS A 34 -1.56 -16.68 -0.79
CA LYS A 34 -1.14 -15.95 0.41
C LYS A 34 -0.66 -14.56 0.03
N ALA A 35 -0.78 -13.63 0.97
CA ALA A 35 -0.19 -12.30 0.91
C ALA A 35 0.93 -12.20 1.95
N ARG A 36 1.94 -11.38 1.69
CA ARG A 36 2.99 -11.03 2.65
C ARG A 36 3.50 -9.60 2.39
N PRO A 37 4.05 -8.91 3.41
CA PRO A 37 4.65 -7.60 3.22
C PRO A 37 5.87 -7.69 2.31
N PHE A 38 6.17 -6.60 1.62
CA PHE A 38 7.48 -6.42 1.02
C PHE A 38 8.57 -6.23 2.08
N PRO A 39 9.81 -6.63 1.76
CA PRO A 39 10.98 -6.14 2.48
C PRO A 39 11.08 -4.61 2.39
N ASP A 40 11.66 -4.00 3.42
CA ASP A 40 11.91 -2.55 3.47
C ASP A 40 12.74 -2.09 2.27
N GLY A 41 12.37 -0.94 1.69
CA GLY A 41 13.05 -0.36 0.53
C GLY A 41 12.62 -0.93 -0.82
N LEU A 42 11.98 -2.11 -0.91
CA LEU A 42 11.57 -2.68 -2.20
C LEU A 42 10.47 -1.85 -2.86
N ALA A 43 9.53 -1.30 -2.08
CA ALA A 43 8.48 -0.45 -2.62
C ALA A 43 9.06 0.84 -3.23
N GLU A 44 10.08 1.41 -2.59
CA GLU A 44 10.77 2.63 -3.03
C GLU A 44 11.58 2.37 -4.30
N ASP A 45 12.27 1.24 -4.39
CA ASP A 45 12.99 0.82 -5.59
C ASP A 45 12.05 0.64 -6.79
N ILE A 46 10.83 0.14 -6.56
CA ILE A 46 9.81 0.04 -7.61
C ILE A 46 9.34 1.42 -8.05
N ASP A 47 9.05 2.32 -7.11
CA ASP A 47 8.63 3.70 -7.42
C ASP A 47 9.72 4.47 -8.20
N LYS A 48 11.00 4.25 -7.85
CA LYS A 48 12.16 4.84 -8.54
C LYS A 48 12.46 4.20 -9.89
N GLY A 49 11.87 3.04 -10.18
CA GLY A 49 12.09 2.28 -11.41
C GLY A 49 13.37 1.43 -11.41
N GLU A 50 14.02 1.25 -10.25
CA GLU A 50 15.14 0.32 -10.06
C GLU A 50 14.67 -1.14 -10.22
N VAL A 51 13.42 -1.42 -9.86
CA VAL A 51 12.72 -2.68 -10.15
C VAL A 51 11.48 -2.35 -10.96
N SER A 52 11.34 -2.91 -12.17
CA SER A 52 10.13 -2.67 -12.98
C SER A 52 9.66 -3.85 -13.81
N ALA A 53 8.41 -3.76 -14.27
CA ALA A 53 7.82 -4.73 -15.18
C ALA A 53 8.55 -4.81 -16.54
N ARG A 54 9.24 -3.74 -16.96
CA ARG A 54 9.87 -3.63 -18.29
C ARG A 54 11.28 -4.22 -18.36
N GLN A 55 11.90 -4.51 -17.21
CA GLN A 55 13.24 -5.05 -17.14
C GLN A 55 13.30 -6.52 -17.57
N GLU A 56 14.49 -6.96 -18.01
CA GLU A 56 14.73 -8.37 -18.30
C GLU A 56 14.55 -9.22 -17.03
N LEU A 57 13.77 -10.31 -17.14
CA LEU A 57 13.41 -11.18 -16.01
C LEU A 57 14.62 -11.70 -15.23
N LYS A 58 15.71 -12.07 -15.92
CA LYS A 58 16.91 -12.63 -15.27
C LYS A 58 17.74 -11.58 -14.54
N ALA A 59 17.75 -10.34 -15.04
CA ALA A 59 18.46 -9.25 -14.40
C ALA A 59 17.69 -8.80 -13.15
N ARG A 60 16.37 -8.59 -13.29
CA ARG A 60 15.49 -8.26 -12.17
C ARG A 60 15.54 -9.33 -11.07
N ALA A 61 15.49 -10.60 -11.43
CA ALA A 61 15.54 -11.69 -10.45
C ALA A 61 16.86 -11.75 -9.67
N ARG A 62 18.00 -11.45 -10.32
CA ARG A 62 19.30 -11.39 -9.64
C ARG A 62 19.36 -10.22 -8.67
N TYR A 63 18.91 -9.04 -9.11
CA TYR A 63 18.84 -7.86 -8.27
C TYR A 63 18.00 -8.08 -7.00
N LEU A 64 16.81 -8.68 -7.17
CA LEU A 64 15.91 -8.98 -6.05
C LEU A 64 16.52 -10.02 -5.10
N ALA A 65 17.22 -11.02 -5.62
CA ALA A 65 17.90 -12.01 -4.79
C ALA A 65 19.08 -11.44 -4.00
N GLU A 66 19.90 -10.59 -4.63
CA GLU A 66 21.10 -10.02 -4.03
C GLU A 66 20.78 -8.92 -3.01
N LYS A 67 19.80 -8.04 -3.30
CA LYS A 67 19.45 -6.89 -2.44
C LYS A 67 18.37 -7.19 -1.40
N TYR A 68 17.42 -8.07 -1.73
CA TYR A 68 16.21 -8.31 -0.92
C TYR A 68 16.02 -9.78 -0.52
N GLU A 69 17.05 -10.61 -0.66
CA GLU A 69 17.03 -12.03 -0.29
C GLU A 69 15.87 -12.83 -0.90
N TRP A 70 15.41 -12.42 -2.09
CA TRP A 70 14.38 -13.14 -2.81
C TRP A 70 14.90 -14.42 -3.47
N ASP A 71 14.06 -15.45 -3.50
CA ASP A 71 14.37 -16.63 -4.29
C ASP A 71 14.42 -16.30 -5.79
N VAL A 72 15.53 -16.68 -6.44
CA VAL A 72 15.78 -16.35 -7.85
C VAL A 72 14.77 -17.03 -8.78
N ALA A 73 14.29 -18.22 -8.44
CA ALA A 73 13.31 -18.94 -9.26
C ALA A 73 11.93 -18.29 -9.13
N GLU A 74 11.52 -17.90 -7.93
CA GLU A 74 10.28 -17.16 -7.68
C GLU A 74 10.31 -15.77 -8.34
N ALA A 75 11.41 -15.04 -8.22
CA ALA A 75 11.55 -13.70 -8.82
C ALA A 75 11.43 -13.69 -10.35
N ARG A 76 11.72 -14.82 -11.01
CA ARG A 76 11.50 -15.01 -12.47
C ARG A 76 10.04 -15.29 -12.81
N LYS A 77 9.24 -15.74 -11.84
CA LYS A 77 7.83 -16.08 -11.96
C LYS A 77 6.88 -14.95 -11.53
N ILE A 78 7.39 -13.73 -11.34
CA ILE A 78 6.55 -12.54 -11.21
C ILE A 78 5.70 -12.39 -12.47
N TRP A 79 4.38 -12.37 -12.31
CA TRP A 79 3.44 -12.18 -13.40
C TRP A 79 3.22 -10.71 -13.73
N CYS A 80 3.04 -9.86 -12.72
CA CYS A 80 2.80 -8.44 -12.92
C CYS A 80 3.05 -7.62 -11.64
N PHE A 81 3.17 -6.31 -11.85
CA PHE A 81 3.17 -5.28 -10.82
C PHE A 81 1.80 -4.59 -10.78
N GLY A 82 1.39 -3.99 -9.67
CA GLY A 82 0.07 -3.38 -9.56
C GLY A 82 -0.02 -2.32 -8.46
N PRO A 83 -1.00 -1.39 -8.53
CA PRO A 83 -1.93 -1.22 -9.64
C PRO A 83 -1.25 -0.63 -10.90
N ASP A 84 -2.03 -0.54 -11.99
CA ASP A 84 -1.65 0.08 -13.27
C ASP A 84 -0.37 -0.50 -13.93
N GLY A 85 0.03 -1.73 -13.57
CA GLY A 85 1.21 -2.40 -14.12
C GLY A 85 2.56 -1.88 -13.61
N THR A 86 2.58 -0.85 -12.75
CA THR A 86 3.81 -0.21 -12.25
C THR A 86 3.85 -0.04 -10.74
N GLY A 87 2.71 -0.18 -10.05
CA GLY A 87 2.65 0.03 -8.61
C GLY A 87 3.45 -1.01 -7.80
N PRO A 88 3.80 -0.68 -6.56
CA PRO A 88 4.62 -1.51 -5.66
C PRO A 88 3.80 -2.63 -5.01
N ASN A 89 3.16 -3.47 -5.82
CA ASN A 89 2.60 -4.75 -5.39
C ASN A 89 2.96 -5.78 -6.44
N ILE A 90 3.24 -7.02 -6.03
CA ILE A 90 3.71 -8.06 -6.95
C ILE A 90 2.84 -9.30 -6.83
N LEU A 91 2.45 -9.86 -7.98
CA LEU A 91 1.86 -11.19 -8.08
C LEU A 91 2.91 -12.18 -8.58
N THR A 92 3.16 -13.24 -7.82
CA THR A 92 4.16 -14.28 -8.12
C THR A 92 3.50 -15.65 -8.22
N ASP A 93 3.87 -16.43 -9.23
CA ASP A 93 3.47 -17.82 -9.37
C ASP A 93 4.42 -18.76 -8.61
N ILE A 94 3.87 -19.46 -7.61
CA ILE A 94 4.57 -20.48 -6.80
C ILE A 94 4.02 -21.89 -7.09
N THR A 95 3.09 -22.01 -8.05
CA THR A 95 2.47 -23.29 -8.39
C THR A 95 3.46 -24.28 -8.98
N LYS A 96 3.12 -25.57 -8.89
CA LYS A 96 3.91 -26.69 -9.44
C LYS A 96 2.99 -27.67 -10.15
N GLY A 97 3.24 -27.88 -11.44
CA GLY A 97 2.55 -28.93 -12.22
C GLY A 97 1.09 -28.66 -12.56
N VAL A 98 0.62 -27.42 -12.45
CA VAL A 98 -0.77 -27.06 -12.78
C VAL A 98 -0.95 -26.95 -14.30
N GLN A 99 -1.81 -27.80 -14.85
CA GLN A 99 -2.20 -27.74 -16.25
C GLN A 99 -3.05 -26.49 -16.52
N TYR A 100 -2.90 -25.92 -17.72
CA TYR A 100 -3.69 -24.77 -18.19
C TYR A 100 -3.50 -23.45 -17.43
N LEU A 101 -2.52 -23.36 -16.53
CA LEU A 101 -2.23 -22.16 -15.75
C LEU A 101 -1.99 -20.92 -16.63
N ASN A 102 -1.27 -21.10 -17.74
CA ASN A 102 -0.97 -20.02 -18.67
C ASN A 102 -2.22 -19.45 -19.37
N GLU A 103 -3.30 -20.24 -19.51
CA GLU A 103 -4.53 -19.78 -20.15
C GLU A 103 -5.33 -18.82 -19.27
N ILE A 104 -5.19 -18.94 -17.95
CA ILE A 104 -5.90 -18.09 -16.99
C ILE A 104 -5.08 -16.87 -16.54
N LYS A 105 -3.79 -16.82 -16.90
CA LYS A 105 -2.83 -15.81 -16.42
C LYS A 105 -3.38 -14.39 -16.59
N ASP A 106 -3.88 -14.04 -17.77
CA ASP A 106 -4.40 -12.71 -18.07
C ASP A 106 -5.63 -12.37 -17.21
N SER A 107 -6.47 -13.36 -16.90
CA SER A 107 -7.63 -13.17 -16.02
C SER A 107 -7.21 -12.97 -14.57
N VAL A 108 -6.19 -13.69 -14.09
CA VAL A 108 -5.66 -13.47 -12.74
C VAL A 108 -4.97 -12.11 -12.64
N VAL A 109 -4.18 -11.73 -13.65
CA VAL A 109 -3.55 -10.41 -13.75
C VAL A 109 -4.60 -9.30 -13.74
N ALA A 110 -5.68 -9.42 -14.51
CA ALA A 110 -6.78 -8.45 -14.50
C ALA A 110 -7.45 -8.33 -13.12
N GLY A 111 -7.73 -9.47 -12.47
CA GLY A 111 -8.23 -9.49 -11.09
C GLY A 111 -7.28 -8.82 -10.09
N PHE A 112 -5.98 -9.00 -10.28
CA PHE A 112 -4.94 -8.38 -9.47
C PHE A 112 -4.82 -6.87 -9.68
N GLN A 113 -4.87 -6.37 -10.92
CA GLN A 113 -4.86 -4.94 -11.19
C GLN A 113 -6.04 -4.24 -10.52
N TRP A 114 -7.21 -4.88 -10.54
CA TRP A 114 -8.39 -4.34 -9.87
C TRP A 114 -8.24 -4.38 -8.34
N ALA A 115 -7.86 -5.54 -7.78
CA ALA A 115 -7.70 -5.70 -6.34
C ALA A 115 -6.66 -4.73 -5.74
N THR A 116 -5.56 -4.48 -6.46
CA THR A 116 -4.52 -3.55 -5.98
C THR A 116 -4.89 -2.08 -6.18
N LYS A 117 -5.86 -1.77 -7.05
CA LYS A 117 -6.43 -0.42 -7.19
C LYS A 117 -7.46 -0.12 -6.10
N GLU A 118 -8.30 -1.09 -5.78
CA GLU A 118 -9.36 -0.96 -4.78
C GLU A 118 -9.11 -1.97 -3.65
N GLY A 119 -8.43 -1.56 -2.59
CA GLY A 119 -8.13 -2.39 -1.43
C GLY A 119 -9.34 -2.89 -0.65
N ALA A 120 -9.13 -3.88 0.22
CA ALA A 120 -10.19 -4.55 0.97
C ALA A 120 -10.74 -3.69 2.14
N LEU A 121 -9.93 -2.82 2.73
CA LEU A 121 -10.32 -2.03 3.90
C LEU A 121 -11.27 -0.90 3.52
N CYS A 122 -10.88 -0.05 2.56
CA CYS A 122 -11.65 1.15 2.19
C CYS A 122 -11.50 1.54 0.72
N GLU A 123 -11.14 0.58 -0.15
CA GLU A 123 -10.93 0.78 -1.58
C GLU A 123 -9.89 1.87 -1.88
N GLU A 124 -8.84 1.96 -1.05
CA GLU A 124 -7.63 2.72 -1.38
C GLU A 124 -6.63 1.82 -2.11
N ASN A 125 -5.74 2.40 -2.91
CA ASN A 125 -4.72 1.62 -3.60
C ASN A 125 -3.85 0.85 -2.59
N MET A 126 -3.54 -0.40 -2.91
CA MET A 126 -2.60 -1.19 -2.14
C MET A 126 -1.16 -0.71 -2.36
N ARG A 127 -0.28 -0.91 -1.38
CA ARG A 127 1.17 -0.66 -1.47
C ARG A 127 1.92 -1.69 -0.63
N GLY A 128 3.03 -2.19 -1.17
CA GLY A 128 3.96 -3.04 -0.44
C GLY A 128 3.46 -4.46 -0.20
N VAL A 129 2.58 -4.98 -1.05
CA VAL A 129 2.00 -6.32 -0.87
C VAL A 129 2.50 -7.28 -1.95
N ARG A 130 3.12 -8.37 -1.52
CA ARG A 130 3.42 -9.53 -2.37
C ARG A 130 2.29 -10.55 -2.24
N PHE A 131 1.83 -11.06 -3.37
CA PHE A 131 0.89 -12.17 -3.44
C PHE A 131 1.53 -13.37 -4.11
N ASP A 132 1.36 -14.53 -3.50
CA ASP A 132 1.87 -15.80 -3.97
C ASP A 132 0.70 -16.72 -4.34
N VAL A 133 0.65 -17.13 -5.61
CA VAL A 133 -0.29 -18.15 -6.08
C VAL A 133 0.31 -19.52 -5.80
N HIS A 134 -0.21 -20.20 -4.78
CA HIS A 134 0.34 -21.47 -4.30
C HIS A 134 -0.17 -22.66 -5.11
N ASP A 135 -1.47 -22.66 -5.43
CA ASP A 135 -2.10 -23.74 -6.19
C ASP A 135 -3.34 -23.23 -6.92
N VAL A 136 -3.71 -23.93 -8.00
CA VAL A 136 -4.91 -23.65 -8.77
C VAL A 136 -5.52 -24.97 -9.26
N THR A 137 -6.81 -25.15 -8.98
CA THR A 137 -7.60 -26.24 -9.58
C THR A 137 -8.47 -25.67 -10.69
N LEU A 138 -8.33 -26.17 -11.92
CA LEU A 138 -9.07 -25.69 -13.09
C LEU A 138 -9.95 -26.77 -13.69
N HIS A 139 -11.10 -26.35 -14.22
CA HIS A 139 -11.90 -27.21 -15.08
C HIS A 139 -11.14 -27.54 -16.37
N ALA A 140 -11.32 -28.75 -16.92
CA ALA A 140 -10.64 -29.21 -18.13
C ALA A 140 -10.99 -28.36 -19.36
N ASP A 141 -12.28 -28.09 -19.57
CA ASP A 141 -12.75 -27.30 -20.71
C ASP A 141 -12.59 -25.79 -20.50
N ALA A 142 -11.98 -25.12 -21.49
CA ALA A 142 -11.72 -23.68 -21.46
C ALA A 142 -12.98 -22.82 -21.27
N ILE A 143 -14.14 -23.28 -21.76
CA ILE A 143 -15.43 -22.59 -21.63
C ILE A 143 -15.85 -22.39 -20.15
N HIS A 144 -15.36 -23.23 -19.24
CA HIS A 144 -15.68 -23.18 -17.82
C HIS A 144 -14.63 -22.42 -16.98
N ARG A 145 -13.58 -21.88 -17.61
CA ARG A 145 -12.51 -21.12 -16.96
C ARG A 145 -12.23 -19.77 -17.63
N GLY A 146 -13.20 -19.20 -18.33
CA GLY A 146 -13.10 -17.86 -18.90
C GLY A 146 -13.00 -16.74 -17.86
N GLY A 147 -12.70 -15.52 -18.31
CA GLY A 147 -12.43 -14.37 -17.42
C GLY A 147 -13.55 -14.06 -16.42
N GLY A 148 -14.82 -14.20 -16.81
CA GLY A 148 -15.96 -14.01 -15.91
C GLY A 148 -16.02 -15.02 -14.74
N GLN A 149 -15.29 -16.14 -14.83
CA GLN A 149 -15.12 -17.09 -13.74
C GLN A 149 -13.86 -16.81 -12.93
N ILE A 150 -12.73 -16.51 -13.57
CA ILE A 150 -11.43 -16.40 -12.89
C ILE A 150 -11.20 -15.03 -12.25
N ILE A 151 -11.56 -13.93 -12.91
CA ILE A 151 -11.34 -12.55 -12.42
C ILE A 151 -11.96 -12.34 -11.02
N PRO A 152 -13.27 -12.61 -10.80
CA PRO A 152 -13.87 -12.42 -9.47
C PRO A 152 -13.28 -13.38 -8.43
N THR A 153 -12.92 -14.62 -8.82
CA THR A 153 -12.29 -15.58 -7.92
C THR A 153 -10.92 -15.12 -7.45
N ALA A 154 -10.09 -14.63 -8.38
CA ALA A 154 -8.78 -14.09 -8.08
C ALA A 154 -8.90 -12.89 -7.15
N ARG A 155 -9.77 -11.92 -7.48
CA ARG A 155 -10.02 -10.74 -6.64
C ARG A 155 -10.44 -11.11 -5.22
N ARG A 156 -11.40 -12.04 -5.07
CA ARG A 156 -11.81 -12.55 -3.75
C ARG A 156 -10.66 -13.22 -3.01
N CYS A 157 -9.87 -14.05 -3.69
CA CYS A 157 -8.74 -14.75 -3.08
C CYS A 157 -7.65 -13.77 -2.58
N LEU A 158 -7.39 -12.71 -3.36
CA LEU A 158 -6.46 -11.64 -2.98
C LEU A 158 -6.96 -10.91 -1.74
N TYR A 159 -8.25 -10.52 -1.68
CA TYR A 159 -8.82 -9.90 -0.48
C TYR A 159 -8.79 -10.81 0.75
N ALA A 160 -9.13 -12.09 0.60
CA ALA A 160 -9.00 -13.06 1.70
C ALA A 160 -7.55 -13.15 2.20
N SER A 161 -6.58 -13.15 1.28
CA SER A 161 -5.16 -13.18 1.60
C SER A 161 -4.72 -11.92 2.36
N VAL A 162 -5.18 -10.73 1.96
CA VAL A 162 -4.91 -9.47 2.68
C VAL A 162 -5.50 -9.48 4.08
N LEU A 163 -6.76 -9.88 4.24
CA LEU A 163 -7.43 -9.87 5.54
C LEU A 163 -6.84 -10.88 6.54
N THR A 164 -6.19 -11.93 6.06
CA THR A 164 -5.47 -12.93 6.89
C THR A 164 -4.02 -12.55 7.16
N ALA A 165 -3.52 -11.48 6.54
CA ALA A 165 -2.13 -11.00 6.60
C ALA A 165 -1.97 -9.74 7.49
N GLN A 166 -2.88 -9.54 8.44
CA GLN A 166 -2.90 -8.38 9.34
C GLN A 166 -2.80 -7.03 8.59
N PRO A 167 -3.86 -6.61 7.88
CA PRO A 167 -3.81 -5.41 7.07
C PRO A 167 -3.63 -4.14 7.91
N ARG A 168 -2.95 -3.15 7.33
CA ARG A 168 -2.63 -1.85 7.93
C ARG A 168 -2.93 -0.73 6.93
N LEU A 169 -3.10 0.48 7.44
CA LEU A 169 -3.26 1.69 6.64
C LEU A 169 -1.96 2.50 6.66
N MET A 170 -1.57 3.06 5.53
CA MET A 170 -0.43 3.98 5.43
C MET A 170 -0.92 5.40 5.17
N GLU A 171 -0.36 6.35 5.91
CA GLU A 171 -0.55 7.78 5.68
C GLU A 171 0.63 8.36 4.88
N PRO A 172 0.39 9.34 3.99
CA PRO A 172 1.49 10.03 3.33
C PRO A 172 2.11 11.05 4.28
N ILE A 173 3.43 11.20 4.19
CA ILE A 173 4.23 12.13 4.99
C ILE A 173 4.87 13.17 4.08
N TYR A 174 4.79 14.43 4.48
CA TYR A 174 5.57 15.51 3.88
C TYR A 174 6.92 15.66 4.56
N LEU A 175 7.94 15.92 3.76
CA LEU A 175 9.15 16.61 4.18
C LEU A 175 8.83 18.11 4.17
N VAL A 176 8.88 18.72 5.34
CA VAL A 176 8.68 20.15 5.52
C VAL A 176 10.02 20.80 5.78
N GLU A 177 10.38 21.78 4.95
CA GLU A 177 11.51 22.66 5.18
C GLU A 177 10.98 24.04 5.59
N ILE A 178 11.43 24.55 6.73
CA ILE A 178 10.96 25.82 7.29
C ILE A 178 12.16 26.76 7.46
N GLN A 179 12.12 27.88 6.75
CA GLN A 179 13.11 28.95 6.91
C GLN A 179 12.58 30.00 7.86
N CYS A 180 13.38 30.36 8.88
CA CYS A 180 12.97 31.33 9.89
C CYS A 180 14.18 31.97 10.60
N PRO A 181 14.02 33.14 11.22
CA PRO A 181 15.02 33.66 12.17
C PRO A 181 15.10 32.83 13.45
N GLU A 182 16.29 32.77 14.09
CA GLU A 182 16.53 32.02 15.33
C GLU A 182 15.48 32.27 16.43
N GLN A 183 15.04 33.52 16.56
CA GLN A 183 14.13 33.98 17.62
C GLN A 183 12.75 33.29 17.60
N VAL A 184 12.33 32.76 16.44
CA VAL A 184 11.00 32.17 16.27
C VAL A 184 11.02 30.65 16.13
N VAL A 185 12.21 30.02 16.21
CA VAL A 185 12.37 28.56 16.12
C VAL A 185 11.50 27.83 17.16
N GLY A 186 11.42 28.35 18.39
CA GLY A 186 10.57 27.77 19.43
C GLY A 186 9.08 27.68 19.06
N GLY A 187 8.57 28.65 18.29
CA GLY A 187 7.20 28.65 17.79
C GLY A 187 6.93 27.52 16.78
N ILE A 188 7.95 27.15 15.99
CA ILE A 188 7.88 26.06 15.01
C ILE A 188 7.71 24.72 15.72
N TYR A 189 8.54 24.44 16.74
CA TYR A 189 8.43 23.23 17.55
C TYR A 189 7.03 23.08 18.18
N GLY A 190 6.46 24.17 18.70
CA GLY A 190 5.10 24.16 19.27
C GLY A 190 4.00 23.83 18.26
N VAL A 191 4.14 24.24 17.00
CA VAL A 191 3.18 23.90 15.94
C VAL A 191 3.37 22.46 15.47
N LEU A 192 4.62 22.03 15.23
CA LEU A 192 4.92 20.68 14.78
C LEU A 192 4.48 19.63 15.81
N ASN A 193 4.79 19.82 17.10
CA ASN A 193 4.39 18.88 18.15
C ASN A 193 2.87 18.68 18.23
N ARG A 194 2.07 19.75 18.06
CA ARG A 194 0.60 19.65 18.03
C ARG A 194 0.06 18.89 16.81
N LYS A 195 0.82 18.87 15.71
CA LYS A 195 0.46 18.25 14.43
C LYS A 195 1.19 16.93 14.16
N ARG A 196 1.70 16.27 15.21
CA ARG A 196 2.48 15.03 15.12
C ARG A 196 3.72 15.15 14.22
N GLY A 197 4.25 16.35 14.07
CA GLY A 197 5.46 16.61 13.31
C GLY A 197 6.69 16.11 14.06
N HIS A 198 7.67 15.60 13.33
CA HIS A 198 8.94 15.14 13.88
C HIS A 198 10.11 15.90 13.25
N VAL A 199 10.75 16.78 14.03
CA VAL A 199 11.96 17.51 13.61
C VAL A 199 13.15 16.57 13.70
N PHE A 200 13.93 16.46 12.63
CA PHE A 200 15.12 15.61 12.57
C PHE A 200 16.39 16.35 12.16
N GLU A 201 16.26 17.55 11.58
CA GLU A 201 17.41 18.38 11.21
C GLU A 201 17.09 19.84 11.51
N GLU A 202 18.06 20.51 12.14
CA GLU A 202 18.07 21.94 12.36
C GLU A 202 19.46 22.46 12.00
N SER A 203 19.53 23.38 11.05
CA SER A 203 20.80 23.93 10.58
C SER A 203 20.73 25.45 10.42
N GLN A 204 21.80 26.13 10.82
CA GLN A 204 21.95 27.56 10.61
C GLN A 204 22.45 27.83 9.18
N VAL A 205 21.83 28.78 8.49
CA VAL A 205 22.27 29.22 7.17
C VAL A 205 23.49 30.13 7.33
N ALA A 206 24.66 29.63 6.91
CA ALA A 206 25.92 30.33 7.06
C ALA A 206 25.87 31.77 6.50
N GLY A 207 26.34 32.73 7.30
CA GLY A 207 26.36 34.14 6.93
C GLY A 207 25.03 34.89 7.12
N THR A 208 23.99 34.25 7.69
CA THR A 208 22.69 34.89 7.98
C THR A 208 22.16 34.48 9.37
N PRO A 209 21.23 35.24 9.98
CA PRO A 209 20.56 34.84 11.22
C PRO A 209 19.42 33.82 10.99
N MET A 210 19.37 33.19 9.81
CA MET A 210 18.32 32.26 9.41
C MET A 210 18.66 30.82 9.80
N PHE A 211 17.63 30.09 10.18
CA PHE A 211 17.63 28.66 10.47
C PHE A 211 16.74 27.94 9.47
N VAL A 212 17.17 26.74 9.09
CA VAL A 212 16.39 25.77 8.33
C VAL A 212 16.03 24.63 9.27
N VAL A 213 14.74 24.43 9.49
CA VAL A 213 14.21 23.30 10.26
C VAL A 213 13.57 22.33 9.29
N LYS A 214 14.03 21.07 9.28
CA LYS A 214 13.39 19.99 8.51
C LYS A 214 12.64 19.05 9.42
N ALA A 215 11.42 18.72 9.02
CA ALA A 215 10.55 17.85 9.78
C ALA A 215 9.69 16.96 8.89
N TYR A 216 9.31 15.81 9.42
CA TYR A 216 8.24 14.99 8.87
C TYR A 216 6.89 15.48 9.38
N LEU A 217 5.92 15.67 8.48
CA LEU A 217 4.56 16.10 8.82
C LEU A 217 3.54 15.20 8.10
N PRO A 218 2.64 14.52 8.82
CA PRO A 218 1.56 13.79 8.19
C PRO A 218 0.66 14.72 7.36
N VAL A 219 0.34 14.34 6.12
CA VAL A 219 -0.43 15.18 5.19
C VAL A 219 -1.82 15.51 5.77
N ASN A 220 -2.44 14.58 6.49
CA ASN A 220 -3.74 14.83 7.12
C ASN A 220 -3.68 15.91 8.21
N GLU A 221 -2.51 16.16 8.81
CA GLU A 221 -2.30 17.21 9.81
C GLU A 221 -1.87 18.54 9.16
N SER A 222 -1.56 18.55 7.86
CA SER A 222 -1.06 19.74 7.17
C SER A 222 -2.16 20.77 6.86
N PHE A 223 -3.43 20.41 6.99
CA PHE A 223 -4.53 21.37 6.84
C PHE A 223 -4.44 22.46 7.91
N GLY A 224 -4.49 23.73 7.47
CA GLY A 224 -4.30 24.89 8.34
C GLY A 224 -2.86 25.11 8.83
N PHE A 225 -1.90 24.24 8.48
CA PHE A 225 -0.52 24.31 8.98
C PHE A 225 0.16 25.66 8.74
N THR A 226 -0.01 26.26 7.56
CA THR A 226 0.59 27.56 7.23
C THR A 226 0.01 28.71 8.06
N ALA A 227 -1.28 28.66 8.40
CA ALA A 227 -1.93 29.66 9.23
C ALA A 227 -1.50 29.53 10.71
N ASP A 228 -1.46 28.29 11.21
CA ASP A 228 -0.97 27.98 12.55
C ASP A 228 0.49 28.38 12.70
N LEU A 229 1.33 28.07 11.71
CA LEU A 229 2.73 28.45 11.70
C LEU A 229 2.90 29.98 11.69
N ARG A 230 2.18 30.69 10.81
CA ARG A 230 2.21 32.16 10.74
C ARG A 230 1.84 32.81 12.07
N SER A 231 0.76 32.36 12.72
CA SER A 231 0.32 32.92 14.00
C SER A 231 1.32 32.68 15.15
N ASN A 232 2.00 31.52 15.16
CA ASN A 232 2.96 31.16 16.23
C ASN A 232 4.38 31.68 15.99
N THR A 233 4.65 32.28 14.82
CA THR A 233 5.98 32.81 14.43
C THR A 233 5.95 34.30 14.08
N GLY A 234 4.82 34.98 14.28
CA GLY A 234 4.63 36.37 13.85
C GLY A 234 4.77 36.56 12.34
N GLY A 235 4.53 35.50 11.55
CA GLY A 235 4.65 35.50 10.10
C GLY A 235 6.07 35.47 9.55
N GLN A 236 7.07 35.14 10.38
CA GLN A 236 8.47 35.12 9.99
C GLN A 236 8.97 33.74 9.51
N ALA A 237 8.15 32.70 9.63
CA ALA A 237 8.47 31.37 9.15
C ALA A 237 7.85 31.08 7.77
N PHE A 238 8.65 30.52 6.87
CA PHE A 238 8.26 30.18 5.50
C PHE A 238 8.37 28.67 5.29
N PRO A 239 7.25 27.92 5.31
CA PRO A 239 7.27 26.48 5.11
C PRO A 239 7.19 26.11 3.63
N GLN A 240 7.94 25.10 3.23
CA GLN A 240 7.82 24.38 1.97
C GLN A 240 7.57 22.91 2.28
N CYS A 241 6.56 22.31 1.66
CA CYS A 241 6.20 20.91 1.88
C CYS A 241 6.32 20.16 0.56
N VAL A 242 7.03 19.03 0.58
CA VAL A 242 7.09 18.07 -0.54
C VAL A 242 6.72 16.69 -0.04
N PHE A 243 6.09 15.85 -0.87
CA PHE A 243 5.87 14.44 -0.52
C PHE A 243 7.23 13.77 -0.31
N ASP A 244 7.37 13.05 0.80
CA ASP A 244 8.60 12.34 1.14
C ASP A 244 8.41 10.83 1.05
N HIS A 245 7.59 10.25 1.93
CA HIS A 245 7.38 8.82 1.99
C HIS A 245 5.97 8.43 2.48
N TRP A 246 5.66 7.15 2.38
CA TRP A 246 4.50 6.52 3.00
C TRP A 246 4.90 5.93 4.34
N GLN A 247 4.13 6.22 5.38
CA GLN A 247 4.37 5.67 6.72
C GLN A 247 3.17 4.86 7.18
N ILE A 248 3.40 3.72 7.82
CA ILE A 248 2.32 2.95 8.44
C ILE A 248 1.69 3.80 9.54
N LEU A 249 0.38 4.01 9.46
CA LEU A 249 -0.40 4.70 10.48
C LEU A 249 -0.46 3.81 11.73
N PRO A 250 0.02 4.27 12.89
CA PRO A 250 0.05 3.44 14.10
C PRO A 250 -1.34 3.02 14.54
N GLY A 251 -1.49 1.73 14.86
CA GLY A 251 -2.73 1.12 15.34
C GLY A 251 -3.28 0.04 14.40
N ASP A 252 -4.27 -0.71 14.90
CA ASP A 252 -4.95 -1.76 14.14
C ASP A 252 -6.26 -1.22 13.53
N PRO A 253 -6.46 -1.27 12.19
CA PRO A 253 -7.73 -0.84 11.59
C PRO A 253 -8.97 -1.62 12.06
N PHE A 254 -8.82 -2.81 12.65
CA PHE A 254 -9.93 -3.57 13.23
C PHE A 254 -10.30 -3.16 14.66
N ASP A 255 -9.43 -2.43 15.37
CA ASP A 255 -9.76 -1.84 16.67
C ASP A 255 -10.51 -0.52 16.44
N ASN A 256 -11.81 -0.50 16.76
CA ASN A 256 -12.67 0.67 16.58
C ASN A 256 -12.20 1.92 17.35
N SER A 257 -11.37 1.76 18.38
CA SER A 257 -10.79 2.90 19.12
C SER A 257 -9.58 3.51 18.42
N SER A 258 -9.00 2.81 17.44
CA SER A 258 -7.79 3.22 16.74
C SER A 258 -8.06 4.30 15.68
N ARG A 259 -7.03 5.12 15.43
CA ARG A 259 -7.07 6.14 14.37
C ARG A 259 -7.21 5.53 12.97
N PRO A 260 -6.49 4.45 12.58
CA PRO A 260 -6.73 3.76 11.32
C PRO A 260 -8.19 3.34 11.12
N SER A 261 -8.85 2.81 12.16
CA SER A 261 -10.24 2.36 12.06
C SER A 261 -11.19 3.53 11.78
N GLN A 262 -11.00 4.66 12.47
CA GLN A 262 -11.78 5.89 12.23
C GLN A 262 -11.61 6.39 10.78
N VAL A 263 -10.38 6.46 10.29
CA VAL A 263 -10.08 6.89 8.91
C VAL A 263 -10.71 5.95 7.88
N VAL A 264 -10.66 4.63 8.11
CA VAL A 264 -11.32 3.63 7.27
C VAL A 264 -12.83 3.85 7.27
N ALA A 265 -13.46 4.00 8.43
CA ALA A 265 -14.90 4.21 8.56
C ALA A 265 -15.37 5.50 7.85
N GLU A 266 -14.67 6.62 8.05
CA GLU A 266 -14.97 7.89 7.38
C GLU A 266 -14.80 7.79 5.86
N THR A 267 -13.73 7.14 5.40
CA THR A 267 -13.47 6.95 3.97
C THR A 267 -14.53 6.09 3.32
N ARG A 268 -14.93 4.98 3.96
CA ARG A 268 -16.01 4.10 3.49
C ARG A 268 -17.35 4.84 3.42
N LYS A 269 -17.69 5.59 4.47
CA LYS A 269 -18.91 6.42 4.51
C LYS A 269 -18.93 7.45 3.38
N ARG A 270 -17.81 8.15 3.17
CA ARG A 270 -17.65 9.14 2.08
C ARG A 270 -17.79 8.51 0.69
N LYS A 271 -17.27 7.30 0.50
CA LYS A 271 -17.38 6.54 -0.76
C LYS A 271 -18.73 5.84 -0.94
N GLY A 272 -19.63 5.87 0.05
CA GLY A 272 -20.91 5.16 0.00
C GLY A 272 -20.78 3.63 0.10
N LEU A 273 -19.67 3.14 0.66
CA LEU A 273 -19.44 1.72 0.86
C LEU A 273 -20.20 1.21 2.09
N LYS A 274 -20.43 -0.10 2.15
CA LYS A 274 -21.02 -0.74 3.33
C LYS A 274 -20.19 -0.41 4.58
N GLU A 275 -20.85 -0.01 5.66
CA GLU A 275 -20.19 0.30 6.93
C GLU A 275 -19.40 -0.91 7.46
N GLY A 276 -18.24 -0.63 8.07
CA GLY A 276 -17.33 -1.63 8.60
C GLY A 276 -16.43 -2.31 7.54
N ILE A 277 -15.31 -2.87 7.99
CA ILE A 277 -14.42 -3.65 7.14
C ILE A 277 -15.14 -4.96 6.73
N PRO A 278 -15.10 -5.38 5.47
CA PRO A 278 -15.71 -6.63 5.05
C PRO A 278 -15.13 -7.83 5.82
N ALA A 279 -16.01 -8.70 6.32
CA ALA A 279 -15.60 -9.92 7.00
C ALA A 279 -14.88 -10.89 6.05
N LEU A 280 -13.92 -11.66 6.58
CA LEU A 280 -13.15 -12.67 5.84
C LEU A 280 -14.06 -13.70 5.17
N ASP A 281 -15.15 -14.10 5.83
CA ASP A 281 -16.14 -15.08 5.33
C ASP A 281 -16.83 -14.64 4.03
N ASN A 282 -16.77 -13.35 3.66
CA ASN A 282 -17.27 -12.88 2.37
C ASN A 282 -16.39 -13.32 1.19
N PHE A 283 -15.13 -13.69 1.47
CA PHE A 283 -14.11 -13.93 0.46
C PHE A 283 -13.50 -15.33 0.55
N LEU A 284 -13.27 -15.82 1.76
CA LEU A 284 -12.65 -17.11 2.03
C LEU A 284 -13.66 -18.24 1.92
N ASP A 285 -13.44 -19.15 0.98
CA ASP A 285 -14.23 -20.37 0.85
C ASP A 285 -13.59 -21.53 1.62
N LYS A 286 -14.43 -22.41 2.16
CA LYS A 286 -14.00 -23.70 2.72
C LYS A 286 -14.03 -24.76 1.61
N LEU A 287 -13.15 -25.76 1.72
CA LEU A 287 -13.07 -26.91 0.80
C LEU A 287 -14.44 -27.59 0.64
#